data_AF-A0A5K0V8P4-F1
#
_entry.id   AF-A0A5K0V8P4-F1
#
_cell.length_a   1.000
_cell.length_b   1.000
_cell.length_c   1.000
_cell.angle_alpha   90.00
_cell.angle_beta   90.00
_cell.angle_gamma   90.00
#
_symmetry.space_group_name_H-M   'P 1'
#
loop_
_entity.id
_entity.type
_entity.pdbx_description
1 polymer ?
#
loop_
_entity_poly.entity_id
_entity_poly.type
_entity_poly.pdbx_seq_one_letter_code
_entity_poly.pdbx_strand_id
1 'polypeptide(L)'
;MARNDQELKAAKNAYKEAVATGNRREEARWANVMGDLLRRRGEYVEALRWLRIDYDVSVKHLPEKHLLPTCQSLGEVYLRLESFEDALVYQ
;
A
#
# COMPACT_ATOMS: atom_id res chain seq x y z
N MET A 1 2.08 -1.68 -20.15
CA MET A 1 1.68 -2.91 -19.45
C MET A 1 2.91 -3.69 -18.96
N ALA A 2 3.80 -4.17 -19.84
CA ALA A 2 4.98 -4.98 -19.45
C ALA A 2 5.90 -4.39 -18.35
N ARG A 3 6.14 -3.07 -18.36
CA ARG A 3 6.98 -2.39 -17.35
C ARG A 3 6.37 -2.46 -15.95
N ASN A 4 5.07 -2.19 -15.82
CA ASN A 4 4.40 -2.24 -14.52
C ASN A 4 4.36 -3.68 -13.98
N ASP A 5 4.36 -4.71 -14.84
CA ASP A 5 4.30 -6.12 -14.40
C ASP A 5 5.64 -6.53 -13.78
N GLN A 6 6.73 -6.06 -14.37
CA GLN A 6 8.06 -6.22 -13.81
C GLN A 6 8.23 -5.46 -12.49
N GLU A 7 7.69 -4.23 -12.41
CA GLU A 7 7.70 -3.43 -11.17
C GLU A 7 6.91 -4.11 -10.05
N LEU A 8 5.71 -4.63 -10.33
CA LEU A 8 4.93 -5.41 -9.34
C LEU A 8 5.66 -6.66 -8.89
N LYS A 9 6.29 -7.40 -9.81
CA LYS A 9 7.05 -8.60 -9.46
C LYS A 9 8.26 -8.28 -8.58
N ALA A 10 8.98 -7.21 -8.91
CA ALA A 10 10.13 -6.75 -8.12
C ALA A 10 9.70 -6.30 -6.72
N ALA A 11 8.66 -5.45 -6.62
CA ALA A 11 8.12 -4.99 -5.35
C ALA A 11 7.61 -6.14 -4.48
N LYS A 12 6.92 -7.13 -5.08
CA LYS A 12 6.46 -8.33 -4.36
C LYS A 12 7.61 -9.18 -3.81
N ASN A 13 8.71 -9.30 -4.55
CA ASN A 13 9.89 -10.02 -4.06
C ASN A 13 10.56 -9.27 -2.90
N ALA A 14 10.73 -7.95 -3.03
CA ALA A 14 11.31 -7.12 -1.98
C ALA A 14 10.44 -7.09 -0.70
N TYR A 15 9.10 -7.10 -0.85
CA TYR A 15 8.18 -7.28 0.26
C TYR A 15 8.43 -8.60 1.00
N LYS A 16 8.53 -9.73 0.26
CA LYS A 16 8.79 -11.04 0.87
C LYS A 16 10.12 -11.09 1.62
N GLU A 17 11.16 -10.47 1.07
CA GLU A 17 12.46 -10.37 1.72
C GLU A 17 12.39 -9.52 3.00
N ALA A 18 11.67 -8.40 2.98
CA ALA A 18 11.45 -7.58 4.17
C ALA A 18 10.70 -8.33 5.27
N VAL A 19 9.67 -9.11 4.90
CA VAL A 19 8.96 -9.99 5.85
C VAL A 19 9.90 -11.05 6.41
N ALA A 20 10.70 -11.72 5.56
CA ALA A 20 11.62 -12.77 5.98
C ALA A 20 12.74 -12.27 6.92
N THR A 21 13.17 -11.03 6.73
CA THR A 21 14.20 -10.37 7.56
C THR A 21 13.63 -9.66 8.78
N GLY A 22 12.31 -9.61 8.93
CA GLY A 22 11.63 -8.89 10.02
C GLY A 22 11.72 -7.36 9.90
N ASN A 23 12.08 -6.83 8.73
CA ASN A 23 12.20 -5.41 8.49
C ASN A 23 10.81 -4.77 8.25
N ARG A 24 10.15 -4.40 9.35
CA ARG A 24 8.80 -3.80 9.33
C ARG A 24 8.70 -2.53 8.49
N ARG A 25 9.76 -1.73 8.44
CA ARG A 25 9.78 -0.50 7.65
C ARG A 25 9.71 -0.80 6.15
N GLU A 26 10.54 -1.73 5.69
CA GLU A 26 10.53 -2.11 4.27
C GLU A 26 9.29 -2.93 3.92
N GLU A 27 8.78 -3.75 4.84
CA GLU A 27 7.50 -4.46 4.68
C GLU A 27 6.36 -3.49 4.37
N ALA A 28 6.20 -2.46 5.21
CA ALA A 28 5.19 -1.42 5.04
C ALA A 28 5.40 -0.65 3.72
N ARG A 29 6.64 -0.21 3.45
CA ARG A 29 6.98 0.52 2.23
C ARG A 29 6.65 -0.26 0.96
N TRP A 30 7.03 -1.53 0.88
CA TRP A 30 6.78 -2.33 -0.32
C TRP A 30 5.30 -2.68 -0.49
N ALA A 31 4.57 -2.84 0.62
CA ALA A 31 3.12 -2.97 0.56
C ALA A 31 2.46 -1.69 0.01
N ASN A 32 2.92 -0.50 0.41
CA ASN A 32 2.45 0.77 -0.15
C ASN A 32 2.67 0.84 -1.67
N VAL A 33 3.89 0.53 -2.12
CA VAL A 33 4.28 0.55 -3.54
C VAL A 33 3.44 -0.41 -4.37
N MET A 34 3.16 -1.61 -3.84
CA MET A 34 2.27 -2.57 -4.50
C MET A 34 0.86 -1.99 -4.66
N GLY A 35 0.32 -1.40 -3.59
CA GLY A 35 -0.98 -0.74 -3.60
C GLY A 35 -1.06 0.37 -4.66
N ASP A 36 -0.06 1.24 -4.71
CA ASP A 36 0.02 2.33 -5.67
C ASP A 36 0.12 1.86 -7.13
N LEU A 37 0.93 0.82 -7.40
CA LEU A 37 1.06 0.26 -8.74
C LEU A 37 -0.26 -0.35 -9.24
N LEU A 38 -0.98 -1.05 -8.35
CA LEU A 38 -2.30 -1.63 -8.66
C LEU A 38 -3.36 -0.55 -8.85
N ARG A 39 -3.35 0.49 -8.01
CA ARG A 39 -4.25 1.64 -8.14
C ARG A 39 -4.06 2.34 -9.48
N ARG A 40 -2.82 2.52 -9.94
CA ARG A 40 -2.53 3.10 -11.27
C ARG A 40 -3.01 2.24 -12.44
N ARG A 41 -3.25 0.94 -12.22
CA ARG A 41 -3.84 0.02 -13.21
C ARG A 41 -5.37 0.00 -13.18
N GLY A 42 -5.99 0.64 -12.18
CA GLY A 42 -7.43 0.53 -11.93
C GLY A 42 -7.81 -0.71 -11.11
N GLU A 43 -6.84 -1.48 -10.61
CA GLU A 43 -7.07 -2.66 -9.77
C GLU A 43 -7.31 -2.24 -8.31
N TYR A 44 -8.36 -1.44 -8.08
CA TYR A 44 -8.58 -0.74 -6.80
C TYR A 44 -8.80 -1.67 -5.61
N VAL A 45 -9.52 -2.79 -5.79
CA VAL A 45 -9.78 -3.75 -4.71
C VAL A 45 -8.49 -4.43 -4.24
N GLU A 46 -7.62 -4.83 -5.17
CA GLU A 46 -6.33 -5.43 -4.82
C GLU A 46 -5.38 -4.38 -4.27
N ALA A 47 -5.40 -3.16 -4.81
CA ALA A 47 -4.67 -2.02 -4.25
C ALA A 47 -5.01 -1.79 -2.77
N LEU A 48 -6.30 -1.80 -2.43
CA LEU A 48 -6.77 -1.61 -1.06
C LEU A 48 -6.21 -2.67 -0.10
N ARG A 49 -6.11 -3.93 -0.53
CA ARG A 49 -5.55 -5.01 0.29
C ARG A 49 -4.10 -4.74 0.65
N TRP A 50 -3.30 -4.31 -0.33
CA TRP A 50 -1.89 -3.98 -0.11
C TRP A 50 -1.70 -2.74 0.76
N LEU A 51 -2.49 -1.69 0.54
CA LEU A 51 -2.44 -0.48 1.36
C LEU A 51 -2.85 -0.74 2.82
N ARG A 52 -3.80 -1.66 3.07
CA ARG A 52 -4.15 -2.08 4.44
C ARG A 52 -3.03 -2.82 5.15
N ILE A 53 -2.24 -3.63 4.43
CA ILE A 53 -1.05 -4.28 5.01
C ILE A 53 -0.05 -3.23 5.48
N ASP A 54 0.26 -2.24 4.64
CA ASP A 54 1.12 -1.12 5.01
C ASP A 54 0.58 -0.37 6.24
N TYR A 55 -0.71 -0.03 6.24
CA TYR A 55 -1.35 0.68 7.35
C TYR A 55 -1.23 -0.10 8.66
N ASP A 56 -1.55 -1.39 8.64
CA ASP A 56 -1.51 -2.25 9.83
C ASP A 56 -0.08 -2.40 10.39
N VAL A 57 0.91 -2.55 9.51
CA VAL A 57 2.32 -2.64 9.92
C VAL A 57 2.80 -1.31 10.48
N SER A 58 2.46 -0.21 9.81
CA SER A 58 2.83 1.14 10.20
C SER A 58 2.25 1.52 11.57
N VAL A 59 0.95 1.28 11.80
CA VAL A 59 0.28 1.52 13.10
C VAL A 59 0.91 0.72 14.23
N LYS A 60 1.24 -0.56 14.00
CA LYS A 60 1.70 -1.47 15.05
C LYS A 60 3.18 -1.30 15.40
N HIS A 61 4.00 -0.90 14.43
CA HIS A 61 5.45 -1.06 14.54
C HIS A 61 6.26 0.18 14.20
N LEU A 62 5.67 1.19 13.56
CA LEU A 62 6.41 2.34 13.04
C LEU A 62 5.94 3.66 13.69
N PRO A 63 6.80 4.70 13.70
CA PRO A 63 6.37 6.04 14.09
C PRO A 63 5.28 6.59 13.15
N GLU A 64 4.38 7.39 13.69
CA GLU A 64 3.18 7.92 13.00
C GLU A 64 3.45 8.60 11.65
N LYS A 65 4.61 9.25 11.48
CA LYS A 65 5.01 9.85 10.19
C LYS A 65 5.02 8.86 9.01
N HIS A 66 5.14 7.56 9.28
CA HIS A 66 5.12 6.52 8.26
C HIS A 66 3.70 6.15 7.79
N LEU A 67 2.66 6.54 8.52
CA LEU A 67 1.27 6.34 8.11
C LEU A 67 0.81 7.28 7.00
N LEU A 68 1.34 8.51 6.96
CA LEU A 68 0.81 9.57 6.10
C LEU A 68 0.73 9.18 4.62
N PRO A 69 1.77 8.55 4.01
CA PRO A 69 1.69 8.11 2.62
C PRO A 69 0.59 7.05 2.40
N THR A 70 0.40 6.14 3.35
CA THR A 70 -0.61 5.08 3.27
C THR A 70 -2.02 5.62 3.38
N CYS A 71 -2.27 6.56 4.30
CA CYS A 71 -3.55 7.22 4.45
C CYS A 71 -3.92 7.93 3.14
N GLN A 72 -3.00 8.72 2.57
CA GLN A 72 -3.23 9.38 1.28
C GLN A 72 -3.63 8.37 0.19
N SER A 73 -2.86 7.28 0.02
CA SER A 73 -3.18 6.26 -0.99
C SER A 73 -4.51 5.57 -0.72
N LEU A 74 -4.86 5.29 0.54
CA LEU A 74 -6.15 4.71 0.94
C LEU A 74 -7.30 5.66 0.59
N GLY A 75 -7.20 6.94 0.96
CA GLY A 75 -8.19 7.96 0.64
C GLY A 75 -8.43 8.07 -0.86
N GLU A 76 -7.36 8.08 -1.66
CA GLU A 76 -7.45 8.09 -3.12
C GLU A 76 -8.15 6.83 -3.67
N VAL A 77 -7.86 5.64 -3.12
CA VAL A 77 -8.53 4.39 -3.56
C VAL A 77 -10.00 4.38 -3.16
N TYR A 78 -10.34 4.73 -1.93
CA TYR A 78 -11.73 4.78 -1.48
C TYR A 78 -12.56 5.81 -2.28
N LEU A 79 -11.96 6.96 -2.63
CA LEU A 79 -12.60 7.94 -3.51
C LEU A 79 -12.91 7.34 -4.89
N ARG A 80 -11.98 6.55 -5.46
CA ARG A 80 -12.18 5.87 -6.75
C ARG A 80 -13.21 4.74 -6.68
N LEU A 81 -13.42 4.17 -5.50
CA LEU A 81 -14.44 3.17 -5.21
C LEU A 81 -15.78 3.79 -4.76
N GLU A 82 -15.91 5.11 -4.79
CA GLU A 82 -17.09 5.86 -4.32
C GLU A 82 -17.47 5.56 -2.86
N SER A 83 -16.50 5.09 -2.06
CA SER A 83 -16.63 4.83 -0.63
C SER A 83 -16.26 6.08 0.15
N PHE A 84 -17.12 7.10 0.06
CA PHE A 84 -16.78 8.46 0.53
C PHE A 84 -16.59 8.56 2.05
N GLU A 85 -17.30 7.76 2.84
CA GLU A 85 -17.14 7.73 4.30
C GLU A 85 -15.72 7.29 4.67
N ASP A 86 -15.25 6.18 4.11
CA ASP A 86 -13.87 5.71 4.29
C ASP A 86 -12.87 6.72 3.71
N ALA A 87 -13.17 7.30 2.54
CA ALA A 87 -12.29 8.28 1.92
C ALA A 87 -12.07 9.51 2.81
N LEU A 88 -13.05 9.93 3.64
CA LEU A 88 -12.92 11.03 4.61
C LEU A 88 -12.10 10.65 5.85
N VAL A 89 -12.07 9.38 6.21
CA VAL A 89 -11.27 8.89 7.36
C VAL A 89 -9.77 8.93 7.04
N TYR A 90 -9.40 8.69 5.78
CA TYR A 90 -8.00 8.58 5.36
C TYR A 90 -7.44 9.85 4.67
N GLN A 91 -7.91 11.05 5.04
CA GLN A 91 -7.44 12.35 4.49
C GLN A 91 -6.43 13.07 5.39
#